data_AF-A0A542DGP9-F1
#
_entry.id   AF-A0A542DGP9-F1
#
_cell.length_a   1.000
_cell.length_b   1.000
_cell.length_c   1.000
_cell.angle_alpha   90.00
_cell.angle_beta   90.00
_cell.angle_gamma   90.00
#
_symmetry.space_group_name_H-M   'P 1'
#
loop_
_entity.id
_entity.type
_entity.pdbx_description
1 polymer ?
#
loop_
_entity_poly.entity_id
_entity_poly.type
_entity_poly.pdbx_seq_one_letter_code
_entity_poly.pdbx_strand_id
1 'polypeptide(L)'
;MTKRRVPRPAELAQILRPKPIVLNPTDRRLAAAHTIGDLRMIARKRSPRAVFDYTDGAAELEDSLRRARQAFRGVEFHPNVLRGVAEVDTSTEILGARSELPFAFAPTGFTRLMNHEGERAVARVAQREGIPFALSTMGTTSIEDVATAAPDARKWFQLYVWRDRAAGKELMDRAWEAGFDTLLLTVDTPVGGARMRDARNGLSIPPALTLRTVLDGATRPAWWFNLLTTEPLTFASLTSWGGTVAELINKMFDPTLNFDTLGWVRESWPGKLVVKGIQNAEDAADVVEHGAEAVLVSNHGGRQLDRAPTPLELLPPVLDAVRGEAEVWLDTGILSGGDIVAAKAMGADACLVGRAFLYGLMAGGERGVQRTVDILRGEIVRTMQLLGVRRIADLRPGHATLR
;
A
#
# COMPACT_ATOMS: atom_id res chain seq x y z
N MET A 1 26.67 42.41 -28.86
CA MET A 1 27.31 42.21 -27.54
C MET A 1 26.32 42.60 -26.45
N THR A 2 26.02 41.71 -25.51
CA THR A 2 25.09 42.02 -24.40
C THR A 2 25.76 42.99 -23.44
N LYS A 3 25.22 44.20 -23.28
CA LYS A 3 25.74 45.22 -22.38
C LYS A 3 25.48 44.81 -20.93
N ARG A 4 26.51 44.27 -20.26
CA ARG A 4 26.43 43.85 -18.84
C ARG A 4 26.52 45.08 -17.93
N ARG A 5 25.78 45.07 -16.82
CA ARG A 5 25.83 46.10 -15.77
C ARG A 5 25.90 45.45 -14.39
N VAL A 6 26.37 46.21 -13.40
CA VAL A 6 26.36 45.79 -11.99
C VAL A 6 24.90 45.76 -11.50
N PRO A 7 24.41 44.67 -10.89
CA PRO A 7 23.05 44.58 -10.38
C PRO A 7 22.80 45.59 -9.25
N ARG A 8 21.62 46.22 -9.25
CA ARG A 8 21.24 47.12 -8.14
C ARG A 8 20.89 46.30 -6.90
N PRO A 9 21.21 46.73 -5.66
CA PRO A 9 20.85 46.00 -4.44
C PRO A 9 19.37 45.64 -4.32
N ALA A 10 18.46 46.51 -4.79
CA ALA A 10 17.02 46.22 -4.82
C ALA A 10 16.65 45.08 -5.79
N GLU A 11 17.36 44.95 -6.92
CA GLU A 11 17.18 43.83 -7.86
C GLU A 11 17.75 42.55 -7.27
N LEU A 12 18.90 42.64 -6.60
CA LEU A 12 19.47 41.51 -5.86
C LEU A 12 18.55 41.06 -4.74
N ALA A 13 17.88 41.96 -4.00
CA ALA A 13 16.93 41.58 -2.95
C ALA A 13 15.69 40.85 -3.50
N GLN A 14 15.27 41.15 -4.74
CA GLN A 14 14.19 40.42 -5.40
C GLN A 14 14.60 39.01 -5.85
N ILE A 15 15.88 38.84 -6.21
CA ILE A 15 16.44 37.58 -6.75
C ILE A 15 16.97 36.67 -5.63
N LEU A 16 17.63 37.25 -4.63
CA LEU A 16 18.26 36.59 -3.49
C LEU A 16 17.24 36.49 -2.34
N ARG A 17 16.24 35.63 -2.52
CA ARG A 17 15.34 35.22 -1.44
C ARG A 17 15.86 33.93 -0.81
N PRO A 18 16.58 33.99 0.33
CA PRO A 18 17.08 32.78 0.96
C PRO A 18 15.90 31.88 1.33
N LYS A 19 16.03 30.57 1.08
CA LYS A 19 15.01 29.62 1.49
C LYS A 19 14.90 29.64 3.03
N PRO A 20 13.68 29.58 3.58
CA PRO A 20 13.50 29.48 5.03
C PRO A 20 14.22 28.23 5.55
N ILE A 21 14.93 28.38 6.69
CA ILE A 21 15.68 27.29 7.30
C ILE A 21 14.70 26.41 8.07
N VAL A 22 14.53 25.17 7.61
CA VAL A 22 13.73 24.16 8.31
C VAL A 22 14.62 23.46 9.33
N LEU A 23 14.42 23.77 10.62
CA LEU A 23 15.23 23.26 11.73
C LEU A 23 15.00 21.76 11.98
N ASN A 24 13.74 21.32 11.96
CA ASN A 24 13.39 19.93 12.21
C ASN A 24 13.93 19.02 11.08
N PRO A 25 14.78 18.02 11.39
CA PRO A 25 15.42 17.19 10.38
C PRO A 25 14.45 16.28 9.63
N THR A 26 13.29 15.93 10.23
CA THR A 26 12.21 15.20 9.56
C THR A 26 11.49 16.11 8.57
N ASP A 27 11.17 17.35 8.94
CA ASP A 27 10.52 18.29 8.01
C ASP A 27 11.42 18.57 6.82
N ARG A 28 12.70 18.85 7.08
CA ARG A 28 13.67 19.17 6.02
C ARG A 28 13.82 18.05 5.00
N ARG A 29 13.89 16.78 5.44
CA ARG A 29 14.05 15.64 4.52
C ARG A 29 12.77 15.33 3.75
N LEU A 30 11.60 15.43 4.40
CA LEU A 30 10.31 15.17 3.73
C LEU A 30 9.98 16.27 2.72
N ALA A 31 10.32 17.53 3.03
CA ALA A 31 10.16 18.65 2.10
C ALA A 31 11.03 18.50 0.83
N ALA A 32 12.15 17.77 0.91
CA ALA A 32 13.01 17.47 -0.22
C ALA A 32 12.53 16.24 -1.04
N ALA A 33 11.54 15.48 -0.55
CA ALA A 33 10.97 14.37 -1.29
C ALA A 33 9.85 14.88 -2.20
N HIS A 34 10.03 14.78 -3.51
CA HIS A 34 9.04 15.21 -4.51
C HIS A 34 8.30 14.03 -5.14
N THR A 35 8.86 12.83 -5.02
CA THR A 35 8.30 11.59 -5.55
C THR A 35 8.32 10.49 -4.48
N ILE A 36 7.53 9.44 -4.69
CA ILE A 36 7.62 8.21 -3.89
C ILE A 36 9.02 7.58 -4.00
N GLY A 37 9.70 7.74 -5.14
CA GLY A 37 11.09 7.33 -5.32
C GLY A 37 12.04 8.02 -4.34
N ASP A 38 11.83 9.30 -4.06
CA ASP A 38 12.62 10.03 -3.05
C ASP A 38 12.36 9.51 -1.64
N LEU A 39 11.10 9.25 -1.30
CA LEU A 39 10.73 8.63 -0.03
C LEU A 39 11.38 7.25 0.13
N ARG A 40 11.41 6.43 -0.93
CA ARG A 40 12.12 5.14 -0.95
C ARG A 40 13.62 5.31 -0.69
N MET A 41 14.26 6.31 -1.29
CA MET A 41 15.68 6.59 -1.06
C MET A 41 15.94 7.03 0.39
N ILE A 42 15.06 7.84 0.98
CA ILE A 42 15.15 8.23 2.39
C ILE A 42 14.94 7.01 3.29
N ALA A 43 13.92 6.19 3.02
CA ALA A 43 13.62 4.95 3.74
C ALA A 43 14.83 4.01 3.80
N ARG A 44 15.53 3.83 2.67
CA ARG A 44 16.75 3.00 2.58
C ARG A 44 17.88 3.50 3.47
N LYS A 45 18.05 4.82 3.57
CA LYS A 45 19.07 5.44 4.43
C LYS A 45 18.71 5.34 5.92
N ARG A 46 17.41 5.35 6.23
CA ARG A 46 16.88 5.41 7.60
C ARG A 46 16.69 4.07 8.28
N SER A 47 16.54 3.00 7.51
CA SER A 47 16.16 1.68 8.03
C SER A 47 17.27 0.66 7.80
N PRO A 48 17.50 -0.28 8.74
CA PRO A 48 18.43 -1.39 8.53
C PRO A 48 18.15 -2.10 7.21
N ARG A 49 19.20 -2.62 6.59
CA ARG A 49 19.13 -3.29 5.29
C ARG A 49 18.12 -4.43 5.29
N ALA A 50 18.07 -5.26 6.34
CA ALA A 50 17.10 -6.35 6.43
C ALA A 50 15.65 -5.85 6.42
N VAL A 51 15.36 -4.77 7.15
CA VAL A 51 14.02 -4.14 7.20
C VAL A 51 13.66 -3.49 5.87
N PHE A 52 14.62 -2.79 5.25
CA PHE A 52 14.42 -2.20 3.93
C PHE A 52 14.20 -3.27 2.86
N ASP A 53 15.04 -4.30 2.83
CA ASP A 53 14.95 -5.38 1.84
C ASP A 53 13.69 -6.23 2.03
N TYR A 54 13.18 -6.40 3.25
CA TYR A 54 11.87 -7.01 3.49
C TYR A 54 10.72 -6.23 2.84
N THR A 55 10.77 -4.91 2.95
CA THR A 55 9.74 -4.01 2.40
C THR A 55 9.87 -3.89 0.88
N ASP A 56 11.10 -3.73 0.39
CA ASP A 56 11.41 -3.45 -1.00
C ASP A 56 11.41 -4.71 -1.88
N GLY A 57 11.78 -5.85 -1.31
CA GLY A 57 11.99 -7.10 -2.03
C GLY A 57 10.71 -7.81 -2.47
N ALA A 58 10.91 -8.77 -3.38
CA ALA A 58 9.90 -9.63 -3.97
C ALA A 58 10.38 -11.10 -3.97
N ALA A 59 9.57 -12.00 -4.52
CA ALA A 59 9.89 -13.42 -4.66
C ALA A 59 11.00 -13.63 -5.71
N GLU A 60 11.86 -14.62 -5.46
CA GLU A 60 12.85 -15.17 -6.37
C GLU A 60 13.75 -14.12 -7.05
N LEU A 61 13.57 -13.90 -8.36
CA LEU A 61 14.35 -12.98 -9.20
C LEU A 61 13.68 -11.60 -9.31
N GLU A 62 12.54 -11.43 -8.67
CA GLU A 62 11.73 -10.21 -8.63
C GLU A 62 11.21 -9.79 -10.02
N ASP A 63 11.06 -10.74 -10.94
CA ASP A 63 10.58 -10.51 -12.31
C ASP A 63 9.15 -9.96 -12.32
N SER A 64 8.24 -10.52 -11.52
CA SER A 64 6.85 -10.07 -11.41
C SER A 64 6.74 -8.61 -10.96
N LEU A 65 7.53 -8.21 -9.95
CA LEU A 65 7.53 -6.82 -9.47
C LEU A 65 8.09 -5.87 -10.53
N ARG A 66 9.16 -6.27 -11.22
CA ARG A 66 9.76 -5.48 -12.30
C ARG A 66 8.78 -5.29 -13.45
N ARG A 67 8.11 -6.36 -13.89
CA ARG A 67 7.09 -6.29 -14.95
C ARG A 67 5.90 -5.43 -14.55
N ALA A 68 5.40 -5.54 -13.31
CA ALA A 68 4.34 -4.66 -12.84
C ALA A 68 4.72 -3.17 -12.90
N ARG A 69 5.96 -2.82 -12.52
CA ARG A 69 6.47 -1.45 -12.69
C ARG A 69 6.67 -1.06 -14.14
N GLN A 70 7.07 -1.99 -15.00
CA GLN A 70 7.23 -1.75 -16.43
C GLN A 70 5.88 -1.50 -17.09
N ALA A 71 4.83 -2.26 -16.75
CA ALA A 71 3.49 -2.06 -17.28
C ALA A 71 2.96 -0.65 -17.00
N PHE A 72 3.05 -0.17 -15.76
CA PHE A 72 2.68 1.23 -15.45
C PHE A 72 3.53 2.26 -16.22
N ARG A 73 4.81 1.97 -16.47
CA ARG A 73 5.68 2.86 -17.29
C ARG A 73 5.38 2.79 -18.79
N GLY A 74 4.80 1.68 -19.25
CA GLY A 74 4.34 1.48 -20.63
C GLY A 74 2.97 2.10 -20.90
N VAL A 75 2.29 2.62 -19.88
CA VAL A 75 1.04 3.36 -20.09
C VAL A 75 1.30 4.66 -20.84
N GLU A 76 0.59 4.82 -21.94
CA GLU A 76 0.47 6.09 -22.67
C GLU A 76 -0.83 6.78 -22.27
N PHE A 77 -0.73 8.05 -21.88
CA PHE A 77 -1.88 8.91 -21.61
C PHE A 77 -2.30 9.67 -22.86
N HIS A 78 -3.62 9.88 -23.00
CA HIS A 78 -4.24 10.55 -24.16
C HIS A 78 -4.93 11.85 -23.74
N PRO A 79 -4.23 13.00 -23.78
CA PRO A 79 -4.78 14.29 -23.35
C PRO A 79 -5.95 14.79 -24.18
N ASN A 80 -6.97 15.32 -23.50
CA ASN A 80 -8.03 16.12 -24.14
C ASN A 80 -7.84 17.60 -23.81
N VAL A 81 -7.73 18.44 -24.84
CA VAL A 81 -7.52 19.89 -24.67
C VAL A 81 -8.83 20.66 -24.52
N LEU A 82 -8.75 21.88 -23.97
CA LEU A 82 -9.87 22.84 -23.88
C LEU A 82 -11.10 22.34 -23.07
N ARG A 83 -10.87 21.54 -22.01
CA ARG A 83 -11.94 20.95 -21.17
C ARG A 83 -12.26 21.69 -19.87
N GLY A 84 -11.50 22.73 -19.52
CA GLY A 84 -11.71 23.53 -18.31
C GLY A 84 -11.49 22.74 -17.01
N VAL A 85 -10.24 22.65 -16.55
CA VAL A 85 -9.81 21.78 -15.43
C VAL A 85 -9.31 22.56 -14.20
N ALA A 86 -9.90 23.74 -13.97
CA ALA A 86 -9.52 24.58 -12.83
C ALA A 86 -9.78 23.88 -11.48
N GLU A 87 -10.87 23.12 -11.42
CA GLU A 87 -11.27 22.33 -10.25
C GLU A 87 -11.37 20.86 -10.65
N VAL A 88 -10.73 20.01 -9.87
CA VAL A 88 -10.72 18.56 -10.03
C VAL A 88 -11.27 17.89 -8.79
N ASP A 89 -12.26 17.03 -8.97
CA ASP A 89 -12.83 16.17 -7.95
C ASP A 89 -12.19 14.77 -8.03
N THR A 90 -11.43 14.43 -7.00
CA THR A 90 -10.78 13.11 -6.86
C THR A 90 -11.62 12.11 -6.07
N SER A 91 -12.75 12.53 -5.51
CA SER A 91 -13.58 11.68 -4.67
C SER A 91 -14.29 10.61 -5.50
N THR A 92 -14.48 9.43 -4.91
CA THR A 92 -15.15 8.29 -5.52
C THR A 92 -15.92 7.54 -4.44
N GLU A 93 -16.78 6.62 -4.86
CA GLU A 93 -17.33 5.61 -3.96
C GLU A 93 -16.46 4.35 -4.01
N ILE A 94 -16.32 3.68 -2.86
CA ILE A 94 -15.68 2.38 -2.71
C ILE A 94 -16.61 1.53 -1.84
N LEU A 95 -17.16 0.46 -2.36
CA LEU A 95 -18.19 -0.37 -1.73
C LEU A 95 -19.34 0.44 -1.12
N GLY A 96 -19.85 1.41 -1.88
CA GLY A 96 -21.00 2.24 -1.51
C GLY A 96 -20.74 3.32 -0.46
N ALA A 97 -19.49 3.55 -0.05
CA ALA A 97 -19.11 4.64 0.84
C ALA A 97 -18.10 5.58 0.18
N ARG A 98 -18.25 6.88 0.45
CA ARG A 98 -17.40 7.93 -0.11
C ARG A 98 -15.94 7.79 0.36
N SER A 99 -15.02 8.01 -0.56
CA SER A 99 -13.57 8.13 -0.35
C SER A 99 -13.07 9.39 -1.06
N GLU A 100 -12.26 10.21 -0.39
CA GLU A 100 -11.78 11.49 -0.95
C GLU A 100 -10.70 11.32 -2.04
N LEU A 101 -10.13 10.11 -2.13
CA LEU A 101 -9.16 9.71 -3.15
C LEU A 101 -9.51 8.32 -3.69
N PRO A 102 -9.10 8.00 -4.93
CA PRO A 102 -9.42 6.72 -5.58
C PRO A 102 -8.48 5.58 -5.13
N PHE A 103 -7.96 5.66 -3.91
CA PHE A 103 -7.12 4.60 -3.35
C PHE A 103 -7.30 4.46 -1.84
N ALA A 104 -6.98 3.25 -1.36
CA ALA A 104 -6.87 2.90 0.05
C ALA A 104 -5.43 2.48 0.40
N PHE A 105 -5.11 2.48 1.69
CA PHE A 105 -3.86 1.87 2.15
C PHE A 105 -4.02 0.35 2.27
N ALA A 106 -3.15 -0.37 1.56
CA ALA A 106 -3.17 -1.82 1.44
C ALA A 106 -2.77 -2.51 2.76
N PRO A 107 -3.26 -3.74 3.01
CA PRO A 107 -2.85 -4.51 4.17
C PRO A 107 -1.39 -4.92 4.05
N THR A 108 -0.57 -4.43 4.98
CA THR A 108 0.85 -4.78 5.07
C THR A 108 1.17 -5.26 6.47
N GLY A 109 1.77 -6.44 6.59
CA GLY A 109 2.22 -6.96 7.88
C GLY A 109 3.48 -6.28 8.38
N PHE A 110 3.73 -6.40 9.69
CA PHE A 110 4.97 -6.01 10.35
C PHE A 110 5.27 -4.50 10.36
N THR A 111 4.27 -3.63 10.23
CA THR A 111 4.47 -2.20 9.96
C THR A 111 5.35 -1.48 11.00
N ARG A 112 5.29 -1.87 12.28
CA ARG A 112 6.15 -1.31 13.34
C ARG A 112 7.63 -1.64 13.19
N LEU A 113 7.97 -2.70 12.46
CA LEU A 113 9.36 -3.03 12.11
C LEU A 113 9.95 -1.99 11.15
N MET A 114 9.12 -1.46 10.23
CA MET A 114 9.50 -0.41 9.29
C MET A 114 9.65 0.95 9.99
N ASN A 115 8.77 1.24 10.95
CA ASN A 115 8.84 2.41 11.80
C ASN A 115 7.99 2.21 13.06
N HIS A 116 8.51 2.56 14.24
CA HIS A 116 7.83 2.40 15.53
C HIS A 116 6.37 2.88 15.63
N GLU A 117 5.99 3.93 14.88
CA GLU A 117 4.62 4.47 14.87
C GLU A 117 3.59 3.53 14.19
N GLY A 118 4.07 2.64 13.32
CA GLY A 118 3.31 1.48 12.83
C GLY A 118 1.97 1.78 12.16
N GLU A 119 1.05 0.83 12.32
CA GLU A 119 -0.31 0.91 11.78
C GLU A 119 -1.13 2.07 12.36
N ARG A 120 -0.88 2.47 13.62
CA ARG A 120 -1.58 3.61 14.27
C ARG A 120 -1.37 4.91 13.48
N ALA A 121 -0.14 5.18 13.05
CA ALA A 121 0.17 6.34 12.22
C ALA A 121 -0.53 6.29 10.84
N VAL A 122 -0.53 5.11 10.21
CA VAL A 122 -1.16 4.93 8.89
C VAL A 122 -2.68 5.13 8.99
N ALA A 123 -3.31 4.56 10.02
CA ALA A 123 -4.74 4.70 10.27
C ALA A 123 -5.16 6.16 10.53
N ARG A 124 -4.37 6.93 11.29
CA ARG A 124 -4.63 8.36 11.51
C ARG A 124 -4.53 9.19 10.24
N VAL A 125 -3.57 8.89 9.37
CA VAL A 125 -3.46 9.56 8.08
C VAL A 125 -4.66 9.19 7.20
N ALA A 126 -5.06 7.92 7.18
CA ALA A 126 -6.24 7.48 6.43
C ALA A 126 -7.51 8.20 6.88
N GLN A 127 -7.72 8.32 8.21
CA GLN A 127 -8.82 9.10 8.78
C GLN A 127 -8.78 10.56 8.33
N ARG A 128 -7.62 11.22 8.48
CA ARG A 128 -7.45 12.64 8.15
C ARG A 128 -7.70 12.92 6.67
N GLU A 129 -7.30 11.99 5.81
CA GLU A 129 -7.41 12.12 4.36
C GLU A 129 -8.73 11.58 3.79
N GLY A 130 -9.60 11.02 4.63
CA GLY A 130 -10.89 10.47 4.21
C GLY A 130 -10.77 9.29 3.26
N ILE A 131 -9.79 8.40 3.49
CA ILE A 131 -9.54 7.20 2.68
C ILE A 131 -9.59 5.92 3.54
N PRO A 132 -9.89 4.75 2.96
CA PRO A 132 -9.87 3.51 3.72
C PRO A 132 -8.47 3.03 4.09
N PHE A 133 -8.38 2.32 5.23
CA PHE A 133 -7.17 1.62 5.67
C PHE A 133 -7.45 0.15 5.94
N ALA A 134 -6.68 -0.75 5.32
CA ALA A 134 -6.73 -2.18 5.58
C ALA A 134 -5.65 -2.61 6.58
N LEU A 135 -6.07 -3.13 7.74
CA LEU A 135 -5.20 -3.77 8.72
C LEU A 135 -4.93 -5.22 8.32
N SER A 136 -3.66 -5.63 8.29
CA SER A 136 -3.27 -7.01 8.04
C SER A 136 -3.43 -7.89 9.29
N THR A 137 -3.84 -9.15 9.15
CA THR A 137 -3.78 -10.17 10.23
C THR A 137 -2.38 -10.26 10.85
N MET A 138 -1.34 -10.07 10.04
CA MET A 138 0.08 -10.02 10.45
C MET A 138 0.54 -8.62 10.89
N GLY A 139 -0.39 -7.79 11.37
CA GLY A 139 -0.12 -6.46 11.90
C GLY A 139 0.63 -6.51 13.24
N THR A 140 1.32 -5.42 13.55
CA THR A 140 2.05 -5.22 14.82
C THR A 140 1.32 -4.33 15.82
N THR A 141 0.07 -4.01 15.51
CA THR A 141 -0.87 -3.24 16.33
C THR A 141 -2.18 -4.02 16.35
N SER A 142 -2.85 -4.12 17.50
CA SER A 142 -4.10 -4.86 17.60
C SER A 142 -5.23 -4.16 16.84
N ILE A 143 -6.29 -4.94 16.56
CA ILE A 143 -7.52 -4.44 15.94
C ILE A 143 -8.07 -3.27 16.75
N GLU A 144 -8.13 -3.42 18.08
CA GLU A 144 -8.70 -2.45 19.01
C GLU A 144 -7.83 -1.20 19.13
N ASP A 145 -6.51 -1.34 19.09
CA ASP A 145 -5.60 -0.20 19.12
C ASP A 145 -5.64 0.61 17.83
N VAL A 146 -5.83 -0.05 16.67
CA VAL A 146 -6.07 0.64 15.40
C VAL A 146 -7.40 1.38 15.44
N ALA A 147 -8.46 0.74 15.93
CA ALA A 147 -9.76 1.37 16.10
C ALA A 147 -9.70 2.57 17.05
N THR A 148 -8.95 2.47 18.15
CA THR A 148 -8.74 3.56 19.11
C THR A 148 -7.90 4.69 18.52
N ALA A 149 -6.87 4.36 17.72
CA ALA A 149 -6.00 5.36 17.11
C ALA A 149 -6.70 6.17 16.01
N ALA A 150 -7.70 5.59 15.34
CA ALA A 150 -8.47 6.18 14.26
C ALA A 150 -9.96 5.76 14.35
N PRO A 151 -10.72 6.33 15.30
CA PRO A 151 -12.10 5.94 15.57
C PRO A 151 -13.03 6.18 14.37
N ASP A 152 -12.80 7.26 13.62
CA ASP A 152 -13.63 7.68 12.49
C ASP A 152 -13.09 7.23 11.13
N ALA A 153 -11.93 6.56 11.10
CA ALA A 153 -11.43 5.95 9.86
C ALA A 153 -12.40 4.87 9.38
N ARG A 154 -12.55 4.76 8.05
CA ARG A 154 -13.07 3.56 7.44
C ARG A 154 -12.02 2.46 7.49
N LYS A 155 -12.25 1.46 8.32
CA LYS A 155 -11.29 0.41 8.67
C LYS A 155 -11.68 -0.90 8.00
N TRP A 156 -10.74 -1.49 7.28
CA TRP A 156 -10.88 -2.81 6.67
C TRP A 156 -9.93 -3.79 7.35
N PHE A 157 -10.32 -5.06 7.45
CA PHE A 157 -9.49 -6.10 8.05
C PHE A 157 -9.13 -7.13 7.00
N GLN A 158 -7.86 -7.44 6.86
CA GLN A 158 -7.39 -8.48 5.95
C GLN A 158 -7.15 -9.75 6.73
N LEU A 159 -7.85 -10.82 6.33
CA LEU A 159 -7.77 -12.15 6.92
C LEU A 159 -6.89 -13.08 6.07
N TYR A 160 -5.94 -13.74 6.72
CA TYR A 160 -5.43 -15.02 6.25
C TYR A 160 -6.18 -16.12 6.97
N VAL A 161 -6.71 -17.09 6.25
CA VAL A 161 -7.40 -18.20 6.88
C VAL A 161 -6.37 -19.09 7.56
N TRP A 162 -6.55 -19.26 8.87
CA TRP A 162 -5.72 -20.12 9.69
C TRP A 162 -6.25 -21.54 9.67
N ARG A 163 -5.36 -22.50 9.94
CA ARG A 163 -5.76 -23.90 10.14
C ARG A 163 -6.77 -24.05 11.29
N ASP A 164 -6.63 -23.21 12.31
CA ASP A 164 -7.62 -23.06 13.36
C ASP A 164 -8.72 -22.07 12.93
N ARG A 165 -9.86 -22.62 12.48
CA ARG A 165 -11.02 -21.84 12.05
C ARG A 165 -11.67 -21.07 13.19
N ALA A 166 -11.60 -21.56 14.44
CA ALA A 166 -12.17 -20.86 15.58
C ALA A 166 -11.39 -19.58 15.88
N ALA A 167 -10.05 -19.64 15.84
CA ALA A 167 -9.20 -18.45 15.98
C ALA A 167 -9.41 -17.45 14.83
N GLY A 168 -9.61 -17.94 13.59
CA GLY A 168 -9.98 -17.10 12.46
C GLY A 168 -11.33 -16.39 12.66
N LYS A 169 -12.33 -17.10 13.21
CA LYS A 169 -13.63 -16.51 13.56
C LYS A 169 -13.50 -15.45 14.64
N GLU A 170 -12.73 -15.72 15.69
CA GLU A 170 -12.51 -14.76 16.78
C GLU A 170 -11.90 -13.44 16.26
N LEU A 171 -10.94 -13.51 15.32
CA LEU A 171 -10.39 -12.32 14.69
C LEU A 171 -11.44 -11.54 13.89
N MET A 172 -12.32 -12.22 13.17
CA MET A 172 -13.43 -11.59 12.45
C MET A 172 -14.42 -10.94 13.43
N ASP A 173 -14.81 -11.63 14.50
CA ASP A 173 -15.73 -11.10 15.51
C ASP A 173 -15.14 -9.84 16.15
N ARG A 174 -13.86 -9.87 16.55
CA ARG A 174 -13.15 -8.70 17.11
C ARG A 174 -13.05 -7.54 16.13
N ALA A 175 -12.75 -7.81 14.87
CA ALA A 175 -12.71 -6.77 13.84
C ALA A 175 -14.07 -6.12 13.66
N TRP A 176 -15.14 -6.92 13.61
CA TRP A 176 -16.50 -6.41 13.49
C TRP A 176 -16.90 -5.54 14.70
N GLU A 177 -16.66 -6.03 15.92
CA GLU A 177 -16.94 -5.30 17.16
C GLU A 177 -16.14 -3.99 17.27
N ALA A 178 -14.92 -3.95 16.72
CA ALA A 178 -14.08 -2.76 16.65
C ALA A 178 -14.45 -1.79 15.50
N GLY A 179 -15.54 -2.05 14.78
CA GLY A 179 -16.06 -1.16 13.74
C GLY A 179 -15.35 -1.25 12.40
N PHE A 180 -14.75 -2.41 12.09
CA PHE A 180 -14.26 -2.70 10.74
C PHE A 180 -15.45 -3.12 9.86
N ASP A 181 -15.61 -2.49 8.70
CA ASP A 181 -16.80 -2.67 7.84
C ASP A 181 -16.58 -3.65 6.68
N THR A 182 -15.33 -3.94 6.35
CA THR A 182 -14.92 -4.71 5.16
C THR A 182 -13.85 -5.72 5.52
N LEU A 183 -13.99 -6.96 5.04
CA LEU A 183 -13.03 -8.03 5.17
C LEU A 183 -12.34 -8.30 3.82
N LEU A 184 -11.01 -8.30 3.81
CA LEU A 184 -10.20 -8.71 2.66
C LEU A 184 -9.69 -10.13 2.90
N LEU A 185 -10.30 -11.12 2.25
CA LEU A 185 -9.85 -12.50 2.28
C LEU A 185 -8.67 -12.67 1.31
N THR A 186 -7.46 -12.91 1.83
CA THR A 186 -6.28 -13.09 0.98
C THR A 186 -6.05 -14.55 0.63
N VAL A 187 -6.13 -14.89 -0.66
CA VAL A 187 -6.08 -16.27 -1.17
C VAL A 187 -4.78 -16.63 -1.92
N ASP A 188 -3.91 -15.65 -2.18
CA ASP A 188 -2.66 -15.82 -2.94
C ASP A 188 -1.44 -16.32 -2.11
N THR A 189 -1.66 -16.67 -0.85
CA THR A 189 -0.59 -17.06 0.09
C THR A 189 -0.86 -18.41 0.78
N PRO A 190 -1.14 -19.50 0.04
CA PRO A 190 -1.27 -20.83 0.65
C PRO A 190 0.07 -21.33 1.20
N VAL A 191 1.18 -20.86 0.62
CA VAL A 191 2.55 -21.06 1.09
C VAL A 191 3.34 -19.75 1.00
N GLY A 192 4.40 -19.62 1.80
CA GLY A 192 5.28 -18.45 1.74
C GLY A 192 6.10 -18.39 0.44
N GLY A 193 6.07 -17.25 -0.25
CA GLY A 193 6.93 -17.02 -1.42
C GLY A 193 8.42 -17.01 -1.07
N ALA A 194 9.26 -17.46 -1.99
CA ALA A 194 10.71 -17.59 -1.79
C ALA A 194 11.42 -16.22 -1.90
N ARG A 195 11.52 -15.47 -0.80
CA ARG A 195 12.09 -14.11 -0.79
C ARG A 195 13.60 -14.14 -0.53
N MET A 196 14.39 -14.12 -1.62
CA MET A 196 15.85 -14.27 -1.55
C MET A 196 16.55 -13.19 -0.73
N ARG A 197 16.05 -11.96 -0.73
CA ARG A 197 16.65 -10.89 0.08
C ARG A 197 16.45 -11.13 1.58
N ASP A 198 15.30 -11.65 1.99
CA ASP A 198 14.99 -11.95 3.39
C ASP A 198 15.91 -13.07 3.89
N ALA A 199 16.02 -14.15 3.10
CA ALA A 199 16.90 -15.28 3.40
C ALA A 199 18.39 -14.87 3.50
N ARG A 200 18.86 -13.96 2.63
CA ARG A 200 20.27 -13.52 2.61
C ARG A 200 20.62 -12.50 3.70
N ASN A 201 19.65 -11.66 4.08
CA ASN A 201 19.87 -10.60 5.05
C ASN A 201 19.42 -10.97 6.47
N GLY A 202 18.93 -12.20 6.67
CA GLY A 202 18.66 -12.76 7.99
C GLY A 202 17.50 -12.09 8.71
N LEU A 203 16.43 -11.74 7.99
CA LEU A 203 15.22 -11.25 8.63
C LEU A 203 14.52 -12.39 9.39
N SER A 204 14.86 -12.53 10.66
CA SER A 204 14.14 -13.35 11.64
C SER A 204 13.26 -12.47 12.52
N ILE A 205 12.25 -13.07 13.14
CA ILE A 205 11.44 -12.39 14.15
C ILE A 205 11.50 -13.24 15.42
N PRO A 206 12.08 -12.70 16.52
CA PRO A 206 12.76 -11.40 16.63
C PRO A 206 14.07 -11.33 15.79
N PRO A 207 14.58 -10.11 15.47
CA PRO A 207 15.80 -9.95 14.67
C PRO A 207 17.01 -10.65 15.31
N ALA A 208 17.69 -11.51 14.56
CA ALA A 208 18.92 -12.13 15.01
C ALA A 208 20.03 -11.07 15.12
N LEU A 209 20.56 -10.89 16.35
CA LEU A 209 21.68 -9.99 16.63
C LEU A 209 22.99 -10.63 16.15
N THR A 210 23.29 -10.47 14.86
CA THR A 210 24.61 -10.81 14.29
C THR A 210 25.50 -9.57 14.28
N LEU A 211 26.83 -9.75 14.22
CA LEU A 211 27.78 -8.64 14.03
C LEU A 211 27.41 -7.78 12.80
N ARG A 212 26.89 -8.39 11.74
CA ARG A 212 26.41 -7.71 10.54
C ARG A 212 25.17 -6.86 10.83
N THR A 213 24.19 -7.41 11.56
CA THR A 213 22.97 -6.69 11.97
C THR A 213 23.30 -5.50 12.88
N VAL A 214 24.24 -5.68 13.81
CA VAL A 214 24.70 -4.63 14.73
C VAL A 214 25.42 -3.52 13.99
N LEU A 215 26.39 -3.84 13.11
CA LEU A 215 27.12 -2.84 12.31
C LEU A 215 26.20 -2.08 11.35
N ASP A 216 25.28 -2.78 10.69
CA ASP A 216 24.30 -2.16 9.80
C ASP A 216 23.37 -1.21 10.59
N GLY A 217 22.91 -1.63 11.76
CA GLY A 217 22.11 -0.79 12.64
C GLY A 217 22.88 0.38 13.27
N ALA A 218 24.18 0.25 13.57
CA ALA A 218 25.01 1.28 14.21
C ALA A 218 25.04 2.60 13.42
N THR A 219 24.94 2.52 12.09
CA THR A 219 24.84 3.70 11.21
C THR A 219 23.48 4.42 11.28
N ARG A 220 22.52 3.88 12.04
CA ARG A 220 21.11 4.31 12.09
C ARG A 220 20.63 4.50 13.54
N PRO A 221 21.21 5.43 14.30
CA PRO A 221 20.99 5.55 15.75
C PRO A 221 19.53 5.80 16.13
N ALA A 222 18.81 6.62 15.36
CA ALA A 222 17.40 6.88 15.65
C ALA A 222 16.48 5.66 15.38
N TRP A 223 16.89 4.69 14.56
CA TRP A 223 16.12 3.46 14.42
C TRP A 223 16.29 2.58 15.66
N TRP A 224 17.52 2.43 16.18
CA TRP A 224 17.78 1.71 17.43
C TRP A 224 17.13 2.38 18.63
N PHE A 225 17.24 3.71 18.75
CA PHE A 225 16.59 4.45 19.81
C PHE A 225 15.09 4.13 19.83
N ASN A 226 14.41 4.30 18.70
CA ASN A 226 12.98 4.01 18.62
C ASN A 226 12.64 2.53 18.86
N LEU A 227 13.45 1.58 18.37
CA LEU A 227 13.22 0.16 18.63
C LEU A 227 13.33 -0.18 20.12
N LEU A 228 14.31 0.41 20.82
CA LEU A 228 14.59 0.13 22.24
C LEU A 228 13.71 0.92 23.19
N THR A 229 13.17 2.07 22.77
CA THR A 229 12.34 2.96 23.61
C THR A 229 10.84 2.83 23.31
N THR A 230 10.44 1.87 22.48
CA THR A 230 9.02 1.59 22.24
C THR A 230 8.67 0.18 22.64
N GLU A 231 7.36 -0.07 22.81
CA GLU A 231 6.86 -1.39 23.19
C GLU A 231 7.47 -2.47 22.29
N PRO A 232 7.86 -3.64 22.84
CA PRO A 232 8.39 -4.72 22.03
C PRO A 232 7.50 -5.03 20.82
N LEU A 233 8.12 -5.48 19.73
CA LEU A 233 7.39 -6.01 18.58
C LEU A 233 6.73 -7.32 18.99
N THR A 234 5.53 -7.24 19.57
CA THR A 234 4.62 -8.37 19.71
C THR A 234 3.78 -8.45 18.44
N PHE A 235 3.47 -9.67 18.03
CA PHE A 235 2.42 -9.88 17.06
C PHE A 235 1.11 -9.65 17.81
N ALA A 236 0.33 -8.65 17.41
CA ALA A 236 -0.91 -8.36 18.13
C ALA A 236 -1.93 -9.50 18.06
N SER A 237 -1.76 -10.40 17.08
CA SER A 237 -2.57 -11.60 16.88
C SER A 237 -1.88 -12.91 17.29
N LEU A 238 -0.60 -12.91 17.72
CA LEU A 238 0.16 -14.15 18.00
C LEU A 238 1.05 -14.04 19.25
N THR A 239 1.08 -15.11 20.06
CA THR A 239 2.05 -15.31 21.14
C THR A 239 3.37 -15.85 20.57
N SER A 240 4.43 -15.02 20.59
CA SER A 240 5.87 -15.29 20.32
C SER A 240 6.26 -16.36 19.27
N TRP A 241 7.02 -15.96 18.24
CA TRP A 241 7.62 -16.86 17.24
C TRP A 241 9.16 -16.79 17.25
N GLY A 242 9.82 -17.89 16.89
CA GLY A 242 11.25 -17.96 16.59
C GLY A 242 11.48 -18.68 15.26
N GLY A 243 11.82 -17.93 14.21
CA GLY A 243 12.03 -18.45 12.86
C GLY A 243 11.91 -17.37 11.79
N THR A 244 11.86 -17.77 10.51
CA THR A 244 11.64 -16.88 9.36
C THR A 244 10.15 -16.54 9.17
N VAL A 245 9.86 -15.51 8.37
CA VAL A 245 8.49 -15.14 8.01
C VAL A 245 7.81 -16.23 7.17
N ALA A 246 8.54 -16.89 6.27
CA ALA A 246 8.00 -17.94 5.41
C ALA A 246 7.57 -19.18 6.23
N GLU A 247 8.36 -19.57 7.23
CA GLU A 247 8.01 -20.67 8.14
C GLU A 247 6.79 -20.35 9.00
N LEU A 248 6.67 -19.10 9.47
CA LEU A 248 5.49 -18.65 10.21
C LEU A 248 4.22 -18.76 9.35
N ILE A 249 4.30 -18.31 8.09
CA ILE A 249 3.20 -18.42 7.11
C ILE A 249 2.82 -19.89 6.91
N ASN A 250 3.78 -20.77 6.61
CA ASN A 250 3.51 -22.18 6.34
C ASN A 250 2.90 -22.93 7.54
N LYS A 251 3.23 -22.50 8.76
CA LYS A 251 2.69 -23.07 9.99
C LYS A 251 1.26 -22.60 10.27
N MET A 252 0.98 -21.32 10.07
CA MET A 252 -0.28 -20.69 10.47
C MET A 252 -1.37 -20.86 9.44
N PHE A 253 -1.05 -20.70 8.16
CA PHE A 253 -2.06 -20.59 7.12
C PHE A 253 -2.50 -21.97 6.66
N ASP A 254 -3.79 -22.05 6.34
CA ASP A 254 -4.41 -23.23 5.79
C ASP A 254 -4.16 -23.28 4.28
N PRO A 255 -3.40 -24.25 3.76
CA PRO A 255 -3.16 -24.39 2.32
C PRO A 255 -4.35 -25.05 1.60
N THR A 256 -5.39 -25.49 2.31
CA THR A 256 -6.53 -26.25 1.76
C THR A 256 -7.73 -25.37 1.40
N LEU A 257 -7.52 -24.07 1.25
CA LEU A 257 -8.58 -23.11 0.91
C LEU A 257 -9.30 -23.53 -0.37
N ASN A 258 -10.62 -23.50 -0.31
CA ASN A 258 -11.54 -23.85 -1.38
C ASN A 258 -12.79 -22.95 -1.27
N PHE A 259 -13.77 -23.12 -2.16
CA PHE A 259 -15.00 -22.32 -2.11
C PHE A 259 -15.83 -22.54 -0.84
N ASP A 260 -15.78 -23.71 -0.20
CA ASP A 260 -16.41 -23.91 1.11
C ASP A 260 -15.85 -22.96 2.18
N THR A 261 -14.55 -22.66 2.09
CA THR A 261 -13.91 -21.65 2.96
C THR A 261 -14.49 -20.26 2.72
N LEU A 262 -14.75 -19.89 1.46
CA LEU A 262 -15.37 -18.61 1.15
C LEU A 262 -16.80 -18.54 1.71
N GLY A 263 -17.57 -19.62 1.60
CA GLY A 263 -18.89 -19.75 2.24
C GLY A 263 -18.83 -19.57 3.76
N TRP A 264 -17.92 -20.26 4.44
CA TRP A 264 -17.73 -20.09 5.90
C TRP A 264 -17.33 -18.66 6.29
N VAL A 265 -16.45 -18.01 5.53
CA VAL A 265 -16.08 -16.60 5.77
C VAL A 265 -17.30 -15.71 5.60
N ARG A 266 -18.08 -15.91 4.54
CA ARG A 266 -19.29 -15.14 4.25
C ARG A 266 -20.35 -15.28 5.34
N GLU A 267 -20.52 -16.49 5.90
CA GLU A 267 -21.42 -16.76 7.04
C GLU A 267 -20.92 -16.11 8.33
N SER A 268 -19.60 -16.05 8.53
CA SER A 268 -18.99 -15.55 9.76
C SER A 268 -18.82 -14.03 9.77
N TRP A 269 -18.75 -13.39 8.61
CA TRP A 269 -18.54 -11.95 8.47
C TRP A 269 -19.81 -11.25 7.96
N PRO A 270 -20.40 -10.31 8.71
CA PRO A 270 -21.61 -9.61 8.29
C PRO A 270 -21.36 -8.40 7.37
N GLY A 271 -20.13 -7.88 7.32
CA GLY A 271 -19.77 -6.69 6.53
C GLY A 271 -19.52 -6.97 5.05
N LYS A 272 -18.85 -6.06 4.34
CA LYS A 272 -18.45 -6.28 2.94
C LYS A 272 -17.32 -7.29 2.83
N LEU A 273 -17.34 -8.14 1.82
CA LEU A 273 -16.33 -9.17 1.56
C LEU A 273 -15.60 -8.88 0.25
N VAL A 274 -14.28 -8.84 0.32
CA VAL A 274 -13.38 -8.63 -0.81
C VAL A 274 -12.44 -9.81 -0.91
N VAL A 275 -12.33 -10.42 -2.09
CA VAL A 275 -11.34 -11.49 -2.30
C VAL A 275 -10.09 -10.90 -2.94
N LYS A 276 -8.97 -11.00 -2.21
CA LYS A 276 -7.66 -10.46 -2.60
C LYS A 276 -6.74 -11.56 -3.08
N GLY A 277 -6.07 -11.30 -4.20
CA GLY A 277 -5.07 -12.21 -4.78
C GLY A 277 -5.51 -12.84 -6.10
N ILE A 278 -6.55 -12.26 -6.73
CA ILE A 278 -7.10 -12.72 -8.00
C ILE A 278 -6.09 -12.44 -9.12
N GLN A 279 -5.80 -13.46 -9.93
CA GLN A 279 -4.79 -13.40 -10.99
C GLN A 279 -5.25 -13.99 -12.33
N ASN A 280 -6.54 -14.31 -12.47
CA ASN A 280 -7.17 -14.66 -13.73
C ASN A 280 -8.66 -14.28 -13.67
N ALA A 281 -9.32 -14.34 -14.83
CA ALA A 281 -10.70 -13.92 -15.00
C ALA A 281 -11.73 -14.95 -14.48
N GLU A 282 -11.39 -16.24 -14.54
CA GLU A 282 -12.26 -17.34 -14.08
C GLU A 282 -12.44 -17.28 -12.56
N ASP A 283 -11.33 -17.24 -11.81
CA ASP A 283 -11.36 -17.07 -10.35
C ASP A 283 -12.08 -15.78 -9.94
N ALA A 284 -12.01 -14.72 -10.75
CA ALA A 284 -12.70 -13.47 -10.48
C ALA A 284 -14.23 -13.63 -10.57
N ALA A 285 -14.71 -14.34 -11.60
CA ALA A 285 -16.14 -14.65 -11.73
C ALA A 285 -16.60 -15.58 -10.61
N ASP A 286 -15.84 -16.66 -10.35
CA ASP A 286 -16.21 -17.66 -9.35
C ASP A 286 -16.39 -17.05 -7.96
N VAL A 287 -15.47 -16.21 -7.50
CA VAL A 287 -15.58 -15.63 -6.15
C VAL A 287 -16.73 -14.62 -6.04
N VAL A 288 -17.11 -13.97 -7.15
CA VAL A 288 -18.28 -13.09 -7.21
C VAL A 288 -19.57 -13.90 -7.13
N GLU A 289 -19.66 -15.02 -7.86
CA GLU A 289 -20.78 -15.96 -7.75
C GLU A 289 -20.96 -16.50 -6.31
N HIS A 290 -19.87 -16.55 -5.53
CA HIS A 290 -19.85 -16.95 -4.13
C HIS A 290 -19.99 -15.78 -3.13
N GLY A 291 -20.41 -14.60 -3.61
CA GLY A 291 -20.84 -13.49 -2.76
C GLY A 291 -19.76 -12.49 -2.35
N ALA A 292 -18.64 -12.42 -3.08
CA ALA A 292 -17.69 -11.31 -2.94
C ALA A 292 -18.24 -10.02 -3.57
N GLU A 293 -18.29 -8.93 -2.81
CA GLU A 293 -18.72 -7.61 -3.32
C GLU A 293 -17.60 -6.83 -4.03
N ALA A 294 -16.34 -7.24 -3.85
CA ALA A 294 -15.24 -6.81 -4.71
C ALA A 294 -14.20 -7.91 -4.91
N VAL A 295 -13.48 -7.82 -6.02
CA VAL A 295 -12.26 -8.59 -6.28
C VAL A 295 -11.07 -7.66 -6.33
N LEU A 296 -9.96 -8.07 -5.70
CA LEU A 296 -8.70 -7.33 -5.76
C LEU A 296 -7.68 -8.11 -6.60
N VAL A 297 -7.47 -7.62 -7.82
CA VAL A 297 -6.49 -8.12 -8.78
C VAL A 297 -5.11 -7.81 -8.24
N SER A 298 -4.41 -8.87 -7.80
CA SER A 298 -3.20 -8.75 -6.99
C SER A 298 -2.31 -9.97 -7.17
N ASN A 299 -1.02 -9.75 -7.29
CA ASN A 299 0.01 -10.79 -7.13
C ASN A 299 0.86 -10.55 -5.87
N HIS A 300 0.26 -9.93 -4.86
CA HIS A 300 0.86 -9.64 -3.57
C HIS A 300 2.10 -8.74 -3.64
N GLY A 301 2.12 -7.77 -4.56
CA GLY A 301 3.30 -6.94 -4.80
C GLY A 301 4.50 -7.74 -5.33
N GLY A 302 4.27 -8.86 -6.01
CA GLY A 302 5.29 -9.78 -6.53
C GLY A 302 5.99 -10.61 -5.46
N ARG A 303 5.41 -10.77 -4.26
CA ARG A 303 6.07 -11.36 -3.08
C ARG A 303 5.81 -12.85 -2.87
N GLN A 304 4.95 -13.44 -3.71
CA GLN A 304 4.47 -14.81 -3.57
C GLN A 304 5.02 -15.70 -4.70
N LEU A 305 4.37 -15.70 -5.86
CA LEU A 305 4.82 -16.41 -7.06
C LEU A 305 5.57 -15.45 -7.99
N ASP A 306 6.86 -15.68 -8.24
CA ASP A 306 7.58 -14.93 -9.27
C ASP A 306 7.15 -15.42 -10.66
N ARG A 307 7.32 -14.56 -11.67
CA ARG A 307 6.79 -14.73 -13.04
C ARG A 307 5.25 -14.86 -13.14
N ALA A 308 4.52 -14.63 -12.07
CA ALA A 308 3.07 -14.47 -12.06
C ALA A 308 2.56 -13.35 -13.00
N PRO A 309 1.30 -13.39 -13.47
CA PRO A 309 0.72 -12.35 -14.32
C PRO A 309 0.88 -10.93 -13.77
N THR A 310 0.85 -9.93 -14.66
CA THR A 310 0.91 -8.51 -14.28
C THR A 310 -0.50 -8.01 -13.97
N PRO A 311 -0.82 -7.56 -12.73
CA PRO A 311 -2.19 -7.18 -12.36
C PRO A 311 -2.82 -6.11 -13.25
N LEU A 312 -2.05 -5.11 -13.70
CA LEU A 312 -2.58 -4.07 -14.61
C LEU A 312 -3.04 -4.64 -15.97
N GLU A 313 -2.33 -5.65 -16.49
CA GLU A 313 -2.67 -6.33 -17.75
C GLU A 313 -3.91 -7.24 -17.60
N LEU A 314 -4.23 -7.66 -16.38
CA LEU A 314 -5.38 -8.49 -16.07
C LEU A 314 -6.69 -7.71 -15.90
N LEU A 315 -6.63 -6.37 -15.77
CA LEU A 315 -7.83 -5.57 -15.55
C LEU A 315 -8.91 -5.80 -16.62
N PRO A 316 -8.65 -5.69 -17.93
CA PRO A 316 -9.69 -5.89 -18.94
C PRO A 316 -10.39 -7.25 -18.87
N PRO A 317 -9.69 -8.41 -18.90
CA PRO A 317 -10.38 -9.70 -18.85
C PRO A 317 -11.11 -9.94 -17.52
N VAL A 318 -10.62 -9.40 -16.40
CA VAL A 318 -11.32 -9.50 -15.10
C VAL A 318 -12.61 -8.69 -15.10
N LEU A 319 -12.58 -7.45 -15.63
CA LEU A 319 -13.78 -6.61 -15.75
C LEU A 319 -14.84 -7.29 -16.62
N ASP A 320 -14.44 -7.89 -17.74
CA ASP A 320 -15.33 -8.63 -18.64
C ASP A 320 -15.97 -9.86 -17.96
N ALA A 321 -15.23 -10.54 -17.08
CA ALA A 321 -15.72 -11.71 -16.36
C ALA A 321 -16.66 -11.34 -15.20
N VAL A 322 -16.35 -10.26 -14.46
CA VAL A 322 -17.16 -9.78 -13.32
C VAL A 322 -18.46 -9.10 -13.76
N ARG A 323 -18.51 -8.56 -14.98
CA ARG A 323 -19.73 -7.98 -15.61
C ARG A 323 -20.42 -6.89 -14.78
N GLY A 324 -19.68 -6.20 -13.92
CA GLY A 324 -20.19 -5.15 -13.05
C GLY A 324 -21.03 -5.66 -11.87
N GLU A 325 -21.01 -6.97 -11.57
CA GLU A 325 -21.69 -7.55 -10.41
C GLU A 325 -20.95 -7.27 -9.09
N ALA A 326 -19.64 -6.99 -9.17
CA ALA A 326 -18.78 -6.61 -8.05
C ALA A 326 -17.78 -5.51 -8.49
N GLU A 327 -17.21 -4.79 -7.51
CA GLU A 327 -16.13 -3.85 -7.80
C GLU A 327 -14.83 -4.59 -8.15
N VAL A 328 -14.04 -4.04 -9.08
CA VAL A 328 -12.72 -4.55 -9.46
C VAL A 328 -11.64 -3.60 -8.98
N TRP A 329 -10.86 -4.02 -7.99
CA TRP A 329 -9.76 -3.26 -7.43
C TRP A 329 -8.41 -3.74 -7.95
N LEU A 330 -7.41 -2.86 -7.87
CA LEU A 330 -6.04 -3.15 -8.30
C LEU A 330 -5.01 -2.82 -7.21
N ASP A 331 -4.02 -3.70 -7.03
CA ASP A 331 -2.76 -3.35 -6.36
C ASP A 331 -1.53 -3.73 -7.20
N THR A 332 -0.38 -3.87 -6.52
CA THR A 332 0.93 -4.21 -7.10
C THR A 332 1.50 -3.12 -7.99
N GLY A 333 2.65 -2.60 -7.58
CA GLY A 333 3.46 -1.74 -8.43
C GLY A 333 3.08 -0.27 -8.42
N ILE A 334 1.95 0.15 -7.85
CA ILE A 334 1.56 1.57 -7.77
C ILE A 334 2.58 2.37 -6.94
N LEU A 335 3.25 3.34 -7.57
CA LEU A 335 4.24 4.25 -6.95
C LEU A 335 4.08 5.71 -7.40
N SER A 336 3.05 6.05 -8.16
CA SER A 336 2.73 7.43 -8.55
C SER A 336 1.23 7.66 -8.64
N GLY A 337 0.78 8.91 -8.55
CA GLY A 337 -0.61 9.27 -8.82
C GLY A 337 -1.01 9.06 -10.28
N GLY A 338 -0.04 9.11 -11.21
CA GLY A 338 -0.26 8.72 -12.61
C GLY A 338 -0.61 7.24 -12.73
N ASP A 339 0.05 6.36 -11.97
CA ASP A 339 -0.24 4.93 -11.94
C ASP A 339 -1.70 4.68 -11.52
N ILE A 340 -2.18 5.42 -10.50
CA ILE A 340 -3.57 5.34 -10.01
C ILE A 340 -4.55 5.83 -11.09
N VAL A 341 -4.25 6.95 -11.76
CA VAL A 341 -5.09 7.47 -12.85
C VAL A 341 -5.12 6.50 -14.04
N ALA A 342 -4.01 5.85 -14.37
CA ALA A 342 -3.95 4.81 -15.39
C ALA A 342 -4.86 3.62 -15.05
N ALA A 343 -4.75 3.09 -13.83
CA ALA A 343 -5.59 1.99 -13.37
C ALA A 343 -7.08 2.35 -13.39
N LYS A 344 -7.45 3.56 -12.91
CA LYS A 344 -8.81 4.09 -12.97
C LYS A 344 -9.31 4.23 -14.42
N ALA A 345 -8.49 4.75 -15.33
CA ALA A 345 -8.83 4.86 -16.74
C ALA A 345 -9.01 3.49 -17.42
N MET A 346 -8.25 2.48 -16.98
CA MET A 346 -8.39 1.09 -17.44
C MET A 346 -9.54 0.32 -16.78
N GLY A 347 -10.33 0.97 -15.93
CA GLY A 347 -11.59 0.43 -15.40
C GLY A 347 -11.54 -0.07 -13.96
N ALA A 348 -10.43 0.06 -13.23
CA ALA A 348 -10.43 -0.26 -11.81
C ALA A 348 -11.37 0.68 -11.02
N ASP A 349 -12.11 0.16 -10.04
CA ASP A 349 -12.96 0.94 -9.15
C ASP A 349 -12.16 1.63 -8.03
N ALA A 350 -11.14 0.95 -7.51
CA ALA A 350 -10.22 1.50 -6.53
C ALA A 350 -8.81 0.91 -6.67
N CYS A 351 -7.83 1.63 -6.15
CA CYS A 351 -6.45 1.16 -6.04
C CYS A 351 -6.07 0.90 -4.58
N LEU A 352 -5.22 -0.09 -4.32
CA LEU A 352 -4.62 -0.30 -3.01
C LEU A 352 -3.12 -0.01 -3.08
N VAL A 353 -2.67 0.92 -2.23
CA VAL A 353 -1.29 1.39 -2.19
C VAL A 353 -0.58 0.72 -1.02
N GLY A 354 0.50 -0.01 -1.29
CA GLY A 354 1.33 -0.68 -0.27
C GLY A 354 2.68 0.00 -0.05
N ARG A 355 3.71 -0.43 -0.80
CA ARG A 355 5.10 0.04 -0.62
C ARG A 355 5.25 1.57 -0.61
N ALA A 356 4.45 2.30 -1.39
CA ALA A 356 4.54 3.77 -1.41
C ALA A 356 4.28 4.42 -0.06
N PHE A 357 3.28 3.96 0.72
CA PHE A 357 3.07 4.51 2.07
C PHE A 357 4.08 3.96 3.05
N LEU A 358 4.53 2.71 2.91
CA LEU A 358 5.60 2.16 3.74
C LEU A 358 6.90 2.94 3.57
N TYR A 359 7.25 3.36 2.35
CA TYR A 359 8.41 4.24 2.13
C TYR A 359 8.24 5.58 2.82
N GLY A 360 7.04 6.17 2.79
CA GLY A 360 6.71 7.38 3.57
C GLY A 360 6.90 7.15 5.07
N LEU A 361 6.29 6.08 5.60
CA LEU A 361 6.40 5.70 7.00
C LEU A 361 7.86 5.52 7.44
N MET A 362 8.67 4.78 6.67
CA MET A 362 10.10 4.58 6.93
C MET A 362 10.90 5.89 6.82
N ALA A 363 10.48 6.80 5.94
CA ALA A 363 11.10 8.10 5.79
C ALA A 363 10.81 9.03 6.96
N GLY A 364 9.62 9.00 7.58
CA GLY A 364 9.25 10.03 8.54
C GLY A 364 8.08 9.76 9.49
N GLY A 365 7.70 8.50 9.70
CA GLY A 365 6.56 8.17 10.56
C GLY A 365 5.24 8.62 9.94
N GLU A 366 4.26 9.00 10.76
CA GLU A 366 2.97 9.54 10.33
C GLU A 366 3.11 10.68 9.33
N ARG A 367 4.06 11.58 9.58
CA ARG A 367 4.35 12.74 8.71
C ARG A 367 4.88 12.32 7.34
N GLY A 368 5.59 11.20 7.28
CA GLY A 368 6.05 10.64 6.02
C GLY A 368 4.93 9.94 5.24
N VAL A 369 3.99 9.29 5.93
CA VAL A 369 2.76 8.76 5.32
C VAL A 369 1.89 9.90 4.76
N GLN A 370 1.74 10.99 5.52
CA GLN A 370 1.08 12.21 5.01
C GLN A 370 1.77 12.71 3.74
N ARG A 371 3.10 12.78 3.73
CA ARG A 371 3.86 13.20 2.55
C ARG A 371 3.62 12.29 1.34
N THR A 372 3.46 10.98 1.55
CA THR A 372 3.04 10.06 0.48
C THR A 372 1.70 10.48 -0.11
N VAL A 373 0.69 10.76 0.72
CA VAL A 373 -0.63 11.20 0.24
C VAL A 373 -0.55 12.52 -0.51
N ASP A 374 0.19 13.51 0.00
CA ASP A 374 0.37 14.80 -0.66
C ASP A 374 0.96 14.65 -2.08
N ILE A 375 1.97 13.78 -2.23
CA ILE A 375 2.62 13.49 -3.52
C ILE A 375 1.62 12.82 -4.46
N LEU A 376 0.96 11.75 -4.01
CA LEU A 376 0.02 11.00 -4.84
C LEU A 376 -1.18 11.87 -5.25
N ARG A 377 -1.78 12.62 -4.31
CA ARG A 377 -2.88 13.56 -4.57
C ARG A 377 -2.47 14.61 -5.60
N GLY A 378 -1.30 15.23 -5.42
CA GLY A 378 -0.79 16.23 -6.36
C GLY A 378 -0.52 15.66 -7.76
N GLU A 379 -0.05 14.41 -7.85
CA GLU A 379 0.14 13.68 -9.10
C GLU A 379 -1.20 13.30 -9.77
N ILE A 380 -2.18 12.80 -9.01
CA ILE A 380 -3.53 12.49 -9.50
C ILE A 380 -4.16 13.74 -10.11
N VAL A 381 -4.25 14.82 -9.33
CA VAL A 381 -4.88 16.09 -9.77
C VAL A 381 -4.20 16.60 -11.03
N ARG A 382 -2.86 16.69 -11.04
CA ARG A 382 -2.12 17.18 -12.21
C ARG A 382 -2.33 16.31 -13.45
N THR A 383 -2.39 15.00 -13.27
CA THR A 383 -2.58 14.06 -14.39
C THR A 383 -3.99 14.20 -14.96
N MET A 384 -5.02 14.28 -14.12
CA MET A 384 -6.40 14.53 -14.54
C MET A 384 -6.56 15.88 -15.25
N GLN A 385 -5.92 16.94 -14.74
CA GLN A 385 -5.90 18.25 -15.39
C GLN A 385 -5.30 18.17 -16.79
N LEU A 386 -4.15 17.52 -16.94
CA LEU A 386 -3.49 17.35 -18.23
C LEU A 386 -4.29 16.44 -19.18
N LEU A 387 -5.05 15.48 -18.66
CA LEU A 387 -5.96 14.64 -19.43
C LEU A 387 -7.25 15.37 -19.85
N GLY A 388 -7.54 16.54 -19.29
CA GLY A 388 -8.79 17.25 -19.53
C GLY A 388 -9.98 16.68 -18.75
N VAL A 389 -9.73 16.00 -17.63
CA VAL A 389 -10.74 15.28 -16.83
C VAL A 389 -10.97 16.01 -15.51
N ARG A 390 -12.24 16.29 -15.20
CA ARG A 390 -12.63 17.05 -14.00
C ARG A 390 -13.04 16.20 -12.82
N ARG A 391 -13.59 15.00 -13.05
CA ARG A 391 -13.98 14.07 -11.99
C ARG A 391 -13.31 12.73 -12.22
N ILE A 392 -12.86 12.07 -11.16
CA ILE A 392 -12.17 10.77 -11.30
C ILE A 392 -13.09 9.71 -11.96
N ALA A 393 -14.39 9.80 -11.71
CA ALA A 393 -15.41 8.95 -12.32
C ALA A 393 -15.57 9.14 -13.85
N ASP A 394 -15.07 10.25 -14.41
CA ASP A 394 -15.11 10.52 -15.85
C ASP A 394 -13.91 9.91 -16.61
N LEU A 395 -12.95 9.28 -15.91
CA LEU A 395 -11.88 8.50 -16.53
C LEU A 395 -12.45 7.29 -17.26
N ARG A 396 -11.82 6.95 -18.38
CA ARG A 396 -12.30 5.96 -19.37
C ARG A 396 -11.10 5.37 -20.10
N PRO A 397 -11.22 4.19 -20.73
CA PRO A 397 -10.11 3.56 -21.46
C PRO A 397 -9.49 4.44 -22.53
N GLY A 398 -10.26 5.36 -23.13
CA GLY A 398 -9.73 6.33 -24.09
C GLY A 398 -8.70 7.33 -23.51
N HIS A 399 -8.52 7.41 -22.19
CA HIS A 399 -7.54 8.31 -21.56
C HIS A 399 -6.19 7.65 -21.29
N ALA A 400 -6.09 6.32 -21.29
CA ALA A 400 -4.87 5.59 -21.02
C ALA A 400 -4.86 4.23 -21.72
N THR A 401 -3.76 3.90 -22.41
CA THR A 401 -3.56 2.59 -23.05
C THR A 401 -2.22 2.00 -22.67
N LEU A 402 -2.16 0.69 -22.48
CA LEU A 402 -0.91 -0.04 -22.29
C LEU A 402 -0.20 -0.24 -23.65
N ARG A 403 1.09 0.08 -23.74
CA ARG A 403 1.94 -0.17 -24.92
C ARG A 403 2.95 -1.29 -24.72
#